data_AF-A0A6M3ZC01-F1
#
_entry.id   AF-A0A6M3ZC01-F1
#
_cell.length_a   1.000
_cell.length_b   1.000
_cell.length_c   1.000
_cell.angle_alpha   90.00
_cell.angle_beta   90.00
_cell.angle_gamma   90.00
#
_symmetry.space_group_name_H-M   'P 1'
#
loop_
_entity.id
_entity.type
_entity.pdbx_description
1 polymer ?
#
loop_
_entity_poly.entity_id
_entity_poly.type
_entity_poly.pdbx_seq_one_letter_code
_entity_poly.pdbx_strand_id
1 'polypeptide(L)'
;MDKEASEVFYEGEDKTIFSGSTQVIPDIKYFQLSRENKKEFDEFYENNDIEIEREEHKAFTEWFYECWKAAQGHKMNLPSYFVIHDHYKSLDLRANKWISDDEKWE
;
A
#
# COMPACT_ATOMS: atom_id res chain seq x y z
N MET A 1 -15.16 -11.66 12.94
CA MET A 1 -15.37 -10.24 13.28
C MET A 1 -16.65 -10.13 14.07
N ASP A 2 -16.58 -9.65 15.31
CA ASP A 2 -17.76 -9.24 16.05
C ASP A 2 -18.22 -7.84 15.62
N LYS A 3 -19.27 -7.34 16.25
CA LYS A 3 -19.88 -6.04 15.92
C LYS A 3 -18.96 -4.84 16.19
N GLU A 4 -17.83 -5.04 16.87
CA GLU A 4 -16.90 -3.97 17.23
C GLU A 4 -15.64 -3.97 16.36
N ALA A 5 -15.54 -4.87 15.37
CA ALA A 5 -14.39 -4.97 14.46
C ALA A 5 -13.04 -5.01 15.21
N SER A 6 -13.02 -5.59 16.42
CA SER A 6 -11.78 -5.77 17.17
C SER A 6 -10.95 -6.87 16.53
N GLU A 7 -9.73 -6.56 16.10
CA GLU A 7 -8.75 -7.58 15.74
C GLU A 7 -8.42 -8.41 16.99
N VAL A 8 -9.00 -9.61 17.10
CA VAL A 8 -8.69 -10.54 18.18
C VAL A 8 -7.41 -11.28 17.81
N PHE A 9 -6.27 -10.81 18.31
CA PHE A 9 -5.03 -11.56 18.25
C PHE A 9 -5.14 -12.78 19.17
N TYR A 10 -4.88 -13.97 18.63
CA TYR A 10 -4.88 -15.19 19.44
C TYR A 10 -3.59 -15.26 20.27
N GLU A 11 -3.73 -15.20 21.60
CA GLU A 11 -2.62 -15.22 22.58
C GLU A 11 -2.24 -16.63 23.06
N GLY A 12 -2.80 -17.70 22.50
CA GLY A 12 -2.48 -19.08 22.89
C GLY A 12 -1.25 -19.66 22.20
N GLU A 13 -0.80 -20.84 22.65
CA GLU A 13 0.42 -21.50 22.13
C GLU A 13 0.18 -22.40 20.90
N ASP A 14 -1.07 -22.54 20.43
CA ASP A 14 -1.38 -23.37 19.28
C ASP A 14 -0.90 -22.72 17.97
N LYS A 15 0.21 -23.24 17.44
CA LYS A 15 0.85 -22.76 16.20
C LYS A 15 0.05 -23.08 14.92
N THR A 16 -1.02 -23.86 15.01
CA THR A 16 -1.91 -24.14 13.88
C THR A 16 -2.99 -23.06 13.73
N ILE A 17 -3.21 -22.26 14.78
CA ILE A 17 -4.13 -21.13 14.76
C ILE A 17 -3.39 -19.93 14.20
N PHE A 18 -3.93 -19.35 13.14
CA PHE A 18 -3.40 -18.14 12.51
C PHE A 18 -3.55 -16.95 13.48
N SER A 19 -2.54 -16.72 14.32
CA SER A 19 -2.42 -15.51 15.13
C SER A 19 -1.46 -14.55 14.45
N GLY A 20 -2.01 -13.43 13.96
CA GLY A 20 -1.27 -12.46 13.18
C GLY A 20 -0.17 -11.79 14.00
N SER A 21 1.08 -12.04 13.61
CA SER A 21 2.14 -11.03 13.56
C SER A 21 3.18 -11.53 12.57
N THR A 22 3.15 -11.01 11.34
CA THR A 22 4.22 -11.27 10.39
C THR A 22 5.44 -10.48 10.84
N GLN A 23 6.55 -11.18 11.04
CA GLN A 23 7.86 -10.52 11.14
C GLN A 23 8.04 -9.61 9.92
N VAL A 24 8.53 -8.39 10.15
CA VAL A 24 9.02 -7.55 9.06
C VAL A 24 10.10 -8.34 8.35
N ILE A 25 10.05 -8.38 7.01
CA ILE A 25 11.08 -9.05 6.20
C ILE A 25 12.45 -8.56 6.70
N PRO A 26 13.37 -9.44 7.14
CA PRO A 26 14.61 -9.03 7.81
C PRO A 26 15.48 -8.05 7.02
N ASP A 27 15.30 -8.04 5.70
CA ASP A 27 16.02 -7.20 4.76
C ASP A 27 15.46 -5.77 4.65
N ILE A 28 14.33 -5.48 5.28
CA ILE A 28 13.75 -4.13 5.29
C ILE A 28 14.42 -3.31 6.39
N LYS A 29 15.23 -2.33 5.97
CA LYS A 29 15.75 -1.30 6.86
C LYS A 29 14.61 -0.38 7.28
N TYR A 30 14.29 -0.37 8.57
CA TYR A 30 13.39 0.62 9.16
C TYR A 30 14.22 1.74 9.78
N PHE A 31 13.71 2.97 9.66
CA PHE A 31 14.28 4.14 10.30
C PHE A 31 13.34 4.57 11.41
N GLN A 32 13.87 4.75 12.61
CA GLN A 32 13.09 5.24 13.74
C GLN A 32 13.34 6.73 13.93
N LEU A 33 12.28 7.52 13.86
CA LEU A 33 12.33 8.94 14.14
C LEU A 33 12.58 9.16 15.64
N SER A 34 13.62 9.93 15.98
CA SER A 34 13.87 10.29 17.39
C SER A 34 12.75 11.18 17.91
N ARG A 35 12.50 11.12 19.23
CA ARG A 35 11.47 11.98 19.85
C ARG A 35 11.79 13.47 19.71
N GLU A 36 13.08 13.81 19.73
CA GLU A 36 13.58 15.18 19.59
C GLU A 36 13.27 15.77 18.21
N ASN A 37 13.36 14.94 17.16
CA ASN A 37 13.17 15.38 15.78
C ASN A 37 11.72 15.27 15.31
N LYS A 38 10.82 14.70 16.12
CA LYS A 38 9.43 14.42 15.72
C LYS A 38 8.71 15.69 15.25
N LYS A 39 8.80 16.77 16.04
CA LYS A 39 8.08 18.01 15.73
C LYS A 39 8.52 18.62 14.40
N GLU A 40 9.83 18.71 14.17
CA GLU A 40 10.39 19.26 12.93
C GLU A 40 10.00 18.40 11.72
N PHE A 41 10.01 17.08 11.88
CA PHE A 41 9.57 16.16 10.84
C PHE A 41 8.08 16.32 10.52
N ASP A 42 7.22 16.38 11.53
CA ASP A 42 5.77 16.55 11.35
C ASP A 42 5.49 17.89 10.62
N GLU A 43 6.14 18.99 11.04
CA GLU A 43 6.03 20.29 10.36
C GLU A 43 6.54 20.25 8.91
N PHE A 44 7.65 19.55 8.64
CA PHE A 44 8.13 19.35 7.27
C PHE A 44 7.12 18.56 6.44
N TYR A 45 6.59 17.46 6.98
CA TYR A 45 5.64 16.60 6.27
C TYR A 45 4.36 17.36 5.93
N GLU A 46 3.78 18.10 6.88
CA GLU A 46 2.57 18.90 6.66
C GLU A 46 2.78 20.04 5.65
N ASN A 47 3.92 20.72 5.68
CA ASN A 47 4.21 21.82 4.75
C ASN A 47 4.49 21.37 3.31
N ASN A 48 4.76 20.07 3.10
CA ASN A 48 5.11 19.50 1.80
C ASN A 48 4.17 18.35 1.41
N ASP A 49 2.99 18.27 2.01
CA ASP A 49 2.03 17.17 1.89
C ASP A 49 1.74 16.79 0.42
N ILE A 50 1.45 17.77 -0.44
CA ILE A 50 1.13 17.55 -1.85
C ILE A 50 2.32 16.96 -2.63
N GLU A 51 3.53 17.44 -2.36
CA GLU A 51 4.73 16.95 -3.05
C GLU A 51 5.10 15.54 -2.58
N ILE A 52 5.02 15.31 -1.27
CA ILE A 52 5.25 14.00 -0.66
C ILE A 52 4.23 12.99 -1.18
N GLU A 53 2.94 13.29 -1.13
CA GLU A 53 1.87 12.43 -1.64
C GLU A 53 2.15 12.04 -3.10
N ARG A 54 2.53 13.01 -3.95
CA ARG A 54 2.85 12.74 -5.35
C ARG A 54 4.02 11.77 -5.52
N GLU A 55 5.12 11.99 -4.80
CA GLU A 55 6.30 11.12 -4.91
C GLU A 55 6.05 9.74 -4.30
N GLU A 56 5.32 9.65 -3.19
CA GLU A 56 4.89 8.38 -2.58
C GLU A 56 4.01 7.59 -3.55
N HIS A 57 3.00 8.22 -4.15
CA HIS A 57 2.10 7.57 -5.09
C HIS A 57 2.85 7.02 -6.28
N LYS A 58 3.80 7.79 -6.81
CA LYS A 58 4.69 7.34 -7.88
C LYS A 58 5.53 6.14 -7.45
N ALA A 59 6.20 6.22 -6.30
CA ALA A 59 7.06 5.14 -5.81
C ALA A 59 6.28 3.83 -5.60
N PHE A 60 5.11 3.88 -4.97
CA PHE A 60 4.26 2.71 -4.77
C PHE A 60 3.74 2.14 -6.08
N THR A 61 3.29 3.00 -7.00
CA THR A 61 2.79 2.58 -8.30
C THR A 61 3.88 1.86 -9.11
N GLU A 62 5.08 2.45 -9.18
CA GLU A 62 6.22 1.88 -9.91
C GLU A 62 6.62 0.53 -9.30
N TRP A 63 6.80 0.47 -7.98
CA TRP A 63 7.13 -0.77 -7.28
C TRP A 63 6.10 -1.87 -7.53
N PHE A 64 4.80 -1.55 -7.39
CA PHE A 64 3.74 -2.53 -7.61
C PHE A 64 3.71 -2.99 -9.08
N TYR A 65 3.85 -2.07 -10.04
CA TYR A 65 3.82 -2.40 -11.46
C TYR A 65 4.99 -3.31 -11.85
N GLU A 66 6.19 -3.08 -11.30
CA GLU A 66 7.32 -4.00 -11.49
C GLU A 66 7.03 -5.39 -10.91
N CYS A 67 6.46 -5.47 -9.70
CA CYS A 67 6.02 -6.74 -9.11
C CYS A 67 4.98 -7.45 -9.98
N TRP A 68 3.98 -6.72 -10.48
CA TRP A 68 2.96 -7.23 -11.38
C TRP A 68 3.54 -7.83 -12.65
N LYS A 69 4.49 -7.13 -13.29
CA LYS A 69 5.21 -7.64 -14.47
C LYS A 69 6.02 -8.89 -14.13
N ALA A 70 6.77 -8.89 -13.03
CA ALA A 70 7.59 -10.01 -12.59
C ALA A 70 6.74 -11.27 -12.29
N ALA A 71 5.55 -11.09 -11.74
CA ALA A 71 4.56 -12.15 -11.52
C ALA A 71 3.87 -12.62 -12.81
N GLN A 72 4.27 -12.11 -13.98
CA GLN A 72 3.63 -12.37 -15.28
C GLN A 72 2.14 -11.97 -15.29
N GLY A 73 1.76 -10.94 -14.56
CA GLY A 73 0.37 -10.48 -14.45
C GLY A 73 -0.26 -10.11 -15.80
N HIS A 74 0.55 -9.69 -16.78
CA HIS A 74 0.11 -9.47 -18.17
C HIS A 74 -0.51 -10.70 -18.85
N LYS A 75 -0.28 -11.92 -18.34
CA LYS A 75 -0.91 -13.15 -18.82
C LYS A 75 -2.35 -13.33 -18.30
N MET A 76 -2.74 -12.60 -17.26
CA MET A 76 -4.11 -12.63 -16.75
C MET A 76 -5.03 -12.00 -17.80
N ASN A 77 -6.04 -12.75 -18.24
CA ASN A 77 -6.98 -12.26 -19.24
C ASN A 77 -8.18 -11.50 -18.64
N LEU A 78 -7.99 -10.90 -17.46
CA LEU A 78 -9.00 -10.09 -16.78
C LEU A 78 -8.55 -8.62 -16.75
N PRO A 79 -9.49 -7.66 -16.66
CA PRO A 79 -9.17 -6.29 -16.27
C PRO A 79 -8.44 -6.30 -14.92
N SER A 80 -7.41 -5.47 -14.78
CA SER A 80 -6.60 -5.40 -13.55
C SER A 80 -6.16 -3.97 -13.34
N TYR A 81 -6.43 -3.45 -12.15
CA TYR A 81 -6.24 -2.05 -11.82
C TYR A 81 -5.45 -1.92 -10.51
N PHE A 82 -4.52 -0.98 -10.47
CA PHE A 82 -3.87 -0.56 -9.23
C PHE A 82 -4.51 0.74 -8.76
N VAL A 83 -4.96 0.78 -7.51
CA VAL A 83 -5.68 1.90 -6.90
C VAL A 83 -4.98 2.27 -5.59
N ILE A 84 -4.83 3.56 -5.35
CA ILE A 84 -4.48 4.08 -4.03
C ILE A 84 -5.79 4.45 -3.34
N HIS A 85 -5.95 4.04 -2.09
CA HIS A 85 -7.15 4.33 -1.30
C HIS A 85 -7.47 5.84 -1.35
N ASP A 86 -8.75 6.18 -1.43
CA ASP A 86 -9.27 7.56 -1.56
C ASP A 86 -8.88 8.35 -2.83
N HIS A 87 -8.23 7.71 -3.83
CA HIS A 87 -8.00 8.33 -5.14
C HIS A 87 -9.08 7.96 -6.17
N TYR A 88 -9.50 8.94 -6.97
CA TYR A 88 -10.54 8.81 -8.00
C TYR A 88 -10.04 8.24 -9.34
N LYS A 89 -8.77 7.84 -9.39
CA LYS A 89 -8.13 7.36 -10.61
C LYS A 89 -7.50 5.99 -10.41
N SER A 90 -7.70 5.15 -11.42
CA SER A 90 -7.13 3.82 -11.64
C SER A 90 -5.88 3.81 -12.50
N LEU A 91 -4.79 3.11 -12.15
CA LEU A 91 -3.84 2.68 -13.17
C LEU A 91 -4.36 1.37 -13.78
N ASP A 92 -4.74 1.39 -15.05
CA ASP A 92 -4.93 0.18 -15.83
C ASP A 92 -3.58 -0.51 -16.02
N LEU A 93 -3.41 -1.68 -15.38
CA LEU A 93 -2.16 -2.44 -15.36
C LEU A 93 -1.85 -3.12 -16.70
N ARG A 94 -2.82 -3.18 -17.62
CA ARG A 94 -2.65 -3.79 -18.95
C ARG A 94 -2.34 -2.72 -19.99
N ALA A 95 -3.06 -1.61 -19.96
CA ALA A 95 -2.82 -0.48 -20.85
C ALA A 95 -1.67 0.42 -20.38
N ASN A 96 -1.26 0.28 -19.11
CA ASN A 96 -0.31 1.18 -18.43
C ASN A 96 -0.74 2.65 -18.55
N LYS A 97 -2.01 2.91 -18.25
CA LYS A 97 -2.64 4.23 -18.39
C LYS A 97 -3.50 4.53 -17.17
N TRP A 98 -3.40 5.77 -16.69
CA TRP A 98 -4.33 6.27 -15.69
C TRP A 98 -5.70 6.57 -16.32
N ILE A 99 -6.75 6.04 -15.69
CA ILE A 99 -8.16 6.21 -16.07
C ILE A 99 -8.96 6.66 -14.85
N SER A 100 -10.10 7.33 -15.04
CA SER A 100 -11.03 7.62 -13.96
C SER A 100 -11.73 6.35 -13.49
N ASP A 101 -12.35 6.42 -12.31
CA ASP A 101 -13.22 5.33 -11.85
C ASP A 101 -14.42 5.12 -12.78
N ASP A 102 -14.97 6.17 -13.38
CA ASP A 102 -16.06 6.04 -14.35
C ASP A 102 -15.62 5.24 -15.59
N GLU A 103 -14.43 5.54 -16.14
CA GLU A 103 -13.83 4.82 -17.28
C GLU A 103 -13.59 3.32 -17.02
N LYS A 104 -13.54 2.88 -15.75
CA LYS A 104 -13.39 1.44 -15.42
C LYS A 104 -14.64 0.61 -15.67
N TRP A 105 -15.81 1.26 -15.59
CA TRP A 105 -17.12 0.60 -15.60
C TRP A 105 -17.83 0.70 -16.95
N GLU A 106 -17.23 1.38 -17.92
CA GLU A 106 -17.65 1.42 -19.34
C GLU A 106 -17.15 0.19 -20.12
#